data_AF-A0A929E2F4-F1
#
_entry.id   AF-A0A929E2F4-F1
#
_cell.length_a   1.000
_cell.length_b   1.000
_cell.length_c   1.000
_cell.angle_alpha   90.00
_cell.angle_beta   90.00
_cell.angle_gamma   90.00
#
_symmetry.space_group_name_H-M   'P 1'
#
loop_
_entity.id
_entity.type
_entity.pdbx_description
1 polymer ?
#
loop_
_entity_poly.entity_id
_entity_poly.type
_entity_poly.pdbx_seq_one_letter_code
_entity_poly.pdbx_strand_id
1 'polypeptide(L)'
;MPNTENTTIAGTTAPDLEIPYGSCLIEGIPDPCMIVIVGASGDLTARKIVPALFNLYLNDGLPDPFLVVGCARTKLNDQEFRNKMKHALLTAGTLDVSKWNSFAQLLHYQPIDYKKPSSFSTLAGSLKELDKKHGTGGNRVFYLAIPPSLYKSTAQMIGMAGLSIEGEKKNGWSRIVVEKPFGRDLDTAIDLDRSLHEHFQEHQIFRIDHYLAKETVQNILMFRFANAIFEPIWNRRYIDHVSITAAETLGVEHRAGYYEQAGVLRDMFQNHMMQLLALTAMEPPSLFE
;
A
#
# COMPACT_ATOMS: atom_id res chain seq x y z
N MET A 1 26.87 25.30 12.48
CA MET A 1 27.15 24.17 11.56
C MET A 1 26.69 22.89 12.26
N PRO A 2 25.99 21.99 11.55
CA PRO A 2 24.53 21.95 11.60
C PRO A 2 23.94 20.94 12.58
N ASN A 3 22.79 21.31 13.15
CA ASN A 3 21.83 20.46 13.85
C ASN A 3 21.06 19.63 12.82
N THR A 4 21.02 18.32 13.03
CA THR A 4 20.03 17.39 12.48
C THR A 4 19.24 16.83 13.64
N GLU A 5 17.91 16.86 13.56
CA GLU A 5 16.98 15.83 14.05
C GLU A 5 15.55 16.40 14.06
N ASN A 6 14.89 16.32 12.90
CA ASN A 6 13.44 16.41 12.79
C ASN A 6 12.92 14.97 12.79
N THR A 7 12.63 14.43 13.97
CA THR A 7 12.00 13.11 14.13
C THR A 7 10.54 13.34 14.47
N THR A 8 9.65 12.85 13.60
CA THR A 8 8.22 12.86 13.88
C THR A 8 7.85 11.68 14.79
N ILE A 9 7.08 11.93 15.86
CA ILE A 9 6.63 10.89 16.79
C ILE A 9 5.09 10.95 16.95
N ALA A 10 4.42 9.82 16.77
CA ALA A 10 3.03 9.58 17.16
C ALA A 10 2.95 8.46 18.21
N GLY A 11 2.06 8.59 19.20
CA GLY A 11 2.08 7.71 20.39
C GLY A 11 0.72 7.10 20.79
N THR A 12 0.76 5.85 21.31
CA THR A 12 -0.32 5.18 22.05
C THR A 12 0.24 4.22 23.13
N THR A 13 -0.20 4.31 24.38
CA THR A 13 0.46 3.70 25.56
C THR A 13 0.33 2.17 25.71
N ALA A 14 1.43 1.49 26.05
CA ALA A 14 1.48 0.15 26.69
C ALA A 14 2.60 0.15 27.78
N PRO A 15 2.24 0.11 29.07
CA PRO A 15 3.14 0.50 30.18
C PRO A 15 4.08 -0.61 30.74
N ASP A 16 4.14 -1.79 30.13
CA ASP A 16 4.65 -3.02 30.76
C ASP A 16 5.99 -3.54 30.21
N LEU A 17 6.62 -2.85 29.24
CA LEU A 17 7.80 -3.40 28.53
C LEU A 17 9.13 -2.66 28.72
N GLU A 18 9.19 -1.47 29.33
CA GLU A 18 10.45 -0.68 29.53
C GLU A 18 11.37 -0.54 28.28
N ILE A 19 10.86 -0.79 27.07
CA ILE A 19 11.58 -0.59 25.81
C ILE A 19 11.45 0.90 25.42
N PRO A 20 12.56 1.62 25.14
CA PRO A 20 12.50 3.01 24.70
C PRO A 20 11.71 3.13 23.39
N TYR A 21 10.65 3.93 23.45
CA TYR A 21 9.78 4.34 22.37
C TYR A 21 10.60 4.91 21.19
N GLY A 22 10.83 4.13 20.13
CA GLY A 22 11.57 4.63 18.96
C GLY A 22 12.03 3.59 17.94
N SER A 23 11.99 2.29 18.21
CA SER A 23 12.57 1.28 17.31
C SER A 23 11.57 0.64 16.33
N CYS A 24 10.66 1.42 15.76
CA CYS A 24 10.25 1.19 14.37
C CYS A 24 10.82 2.37 13.58
N LEU A 25 12.15 2.40 13.51
CA LEU A 25 12.88 3.41 12.76
C LEU A 25 12.61 3.12 11.27
N ILE A 26 11.72 3.89 10.65
CA ILE A 26 11.91 4.17 9.23
C ILE A 26 13.19 5.00 9.19
N GLU A 27 14.30 4.38 8.80
CA GLU A 27 15.56 5.11 8.66
C GLU A 27 15.39 6.18 7.58
N GLY A 28 15.45 7.46 8.01
CA GLY A 28 15.41 8.63 7.14
C GLY A 28 14.03 9.28 7.00
N ILE A 29 14.05 10.57 6.64
CA ILE A 29 12.84 11.28 6.20
C ILE A 29 12.45 10.67 4.85
N PRO A 30 11.22 10.12 4.68
CA PRO A 30 10.83 9.53 3.41
C PRO A 30 10.94 10.58 2.31
N ASP A 31 11.33 10.16 1.10
CA ASP A 31 11.42 11.09 -0.01
C ASP A 31 10.05 11.75 -0.27
N PRO A 32 10.04 13.04 -0.66
CA PRO A 32 8.85 13.69 -1.19
C PRO A 32 8.23 12.83 -2.28
N CYS A 33 6.89 12.69 -2.32
CA CYS A 33 6.25 11.86 -3.34
C CYS A 33 4.77 12.17 -3.56
N MET A 34 4.24 11.65 -4.67
CA MET A 34 2.80 11.59 -4.91
C MET A 34 2.28 10.17 -4.78
N ILE A 35 1.13 10.00 -4.12
CA ILE A 35 0.33 8.78 -4.28
C ILE A 35 -0.77 9.01 -5.33
N VAL A 36 -0.71 8.23 -6.41
CA VAL A 36 -1.69 8.25 -7.50
C VAL A 36 -2.66 7.09 -7.30
N ILE A 37 -3.86 7.39 -6.83
CA ILE A 37 -4.88 6.37 -6.55
C ILE A 37 -5.69 6.15 -7.83
N VAL A 38 -5.42 5.05 -8.53
CA VAL A 38 -6.19 4.62 -9.69
C VAL A 38 -7.46 3.92 -9.20
N GLY A 39 -8.63 4.38 -9.62
CA GLY A 39 -9.92 3.97 -9.04
C GLY A 39 -10.33 4.78 -7.80
N ALA A 40 -9.83 6.01 -7.66
CA ALA A 40 -10.07 6.87 -6.49
C ALA A 40 -11.55 7.16 -6.16
N SER A 41 -12.45 6.98 -7.12
CA SER A 41 -13.89 7.14 -6.89
C SER A 41 -14.54 5.94 -6.17
N GLY A 42 -13.82 4.84 -5.99
CA GLY A 42 -14.31 3.57 -5.45
C GLY A 42 -14.34 3.48 -3.92
N ASP A 43 -14.93 2.39 -3.43
CA ASP A 43 -15.17 2.14 -2.00
C ASP A 43 -13.86 1.96 -1.21
N LEU A 44 -12.89 1.18 -1.74
CA LEU A 44 -11.60 0.96 -1.09
C LEU A 44 -10.88 2.27 -0.78
N THR A 45 -10.94 3.23 -1.71
CA THR A 45 -10.32 4.55 -1.52
C THR A 45 -10.97 5.29 -0.34
N ALA A 46 -12.30 5.34 -0.32
CA ALA A 46 -13.07 6.07 0.69
C ALA A 46 -13.00 5.41 2.07
N ARG A 47 -13.02 4.08 2.15
CA ARG A 47 -13.11 3.35 3.42
C ARG A 47 -11.76 2.98 4.04
N LYS A 48 -10.70 2.89 3.24
CA LYS A 48 -9.39 2.41 3.70
C LYS A 48 -8.26 3.35 3.34
N ILE A 49 -8.03 3.63 2.05
CA ILE A 49 -6.81 4.32 1.60
C ILE A 49 -6.76 5.76 2.13
N VAL A 50 -7.77 6.58 1.87
CA VAL A 50 -7.76 7.98 2.31
C VAL A 50 -7.84 8.12 3.84
N PRO A 51 -8.66 7.33 4.58
CA PRO A 51 -8.56 7.29 6.03
C PRO A 51 -7.17 6.93 6.56
N ALA A 52 -6.48 5.95 5.96
CA ALA A 52 -5.13 5.59 6.35
C ALA A 52 -4.13 6.73 6.09
N LEU A 53 -4.20 7.37 4.91
CA LEU A 53 -3.37 8.54 4.59
C LEU A 53 -3.65 9.73 5.50
N PHE A 54 -4.92 9.96 5.86
CA PHE A 54 -5.27 11.03 6.80
C PHE A 54 -4.75 10.74 8.20
N ASN A 55 -4.82 9.49 8.65
CA ASN A 55 -4.20 9.08 9.92
C ASN A 55 -2.68 9.26 9.88
N LEU A 56 -2.00 8.89 8.79
CA LEU A 56 -0.57 9.16 8.64
C LEU A 56 -0.28 10.66 8.69
N TYR A 57 -1.10 11.48 8.04
CA TYR A 57 -0.99 12.94 8.10
C TYR A 57 -1.16 13.50 9.52
N LEU A 58 -2.15 13.01 10.28
CA LEU A 58 -2.37 13.45 11.68
C LEU A 58 -1.22 13.09 12.60
N ASN A 59 -0.50 12.03 12.27
CA ASN A 59 0.66 11.53 12.99
C ASN A 59 1.98 12.01 12.36
N ASP A 60 1.92 12.99 11.44
CA ASP A 60 3.05 13.60 10.76
C ASP A 60 3.99 12.57 10.06
N GLY A 61 3.45 11.38 9.73
CA GLY A 61 4.16 10.24 9.14
C GLY A 61 4.18 10.23 7.60
N LEU A 62 3.77 11.33 6.97
CA LEU A 62 3.89 11.53 5.53
C LEU A 62 5.13 12.38 5.21
N PRO A 63 5.78 12.17 4.07
CA PRO A 63 6.89 13.02 3.65
C PRO A 63 6.43 14.46 3.38
N ASP A 64 7.36 15.40 3.37
CA ASP A 64 7.12 16.78 2.96
C ASP A 64 8.03 17.15 1.78
N PRO A 65 7.49 17.47 0.59
CA PRO A 65 6.07 17.52 0.20
C PRO A 65 5.44 16.15 -0.11
N PHE A 66 4.13 16.03 0.17
CA PHE A 66 3.29 14.88 -0.21
C PHE A 66 2.00 15.31 -0.88
N LEU A 67 1.60 14.62 -1.96
CA LEU A 67 0.33 14.85 -2.64
C LEU A 67 -0.45 13.55 -2.86
N VAL A 68 -1.78 13.68 -2.91
CA VAL A 68 -2.70 12.60 -3.27
C VAL A 68 -3.40 12.98 -4.58
N VAL A 69 -3.18 12.19 -5.64
CA VAL A 69 -3.83 12.38 -6.93
C VAL A 69 -4.79 11.23 -7.19
N GLY A 70 -6.08 11.48 -7.03
CA GLY A 70 -7.10 10.51 -7.41
C GLY A 70 -7.35 10.51 -8.92
N CYS A 71 -7.53 9.32 -9.50
CA CYS A 71 -7.98 9.22 -10.88
C CYS A 71 -8.96 8.06 -11.07
N ALA A 72 -10.05 8.30 -11.80
CA ALA A 72 -11.00 7.26 -12.19
C ALA A 72 -11.87 7.73 -13.38
N ARG A 73 -12.73 6.84 -13.87
CA ARG A 73 -13.72 7.15 -14.93
C ARG A 73 -14.77 8.19 -14.52
N THR A 74 -15.08 8.27 -13.23
CA THR A 74 -16.04 9.24 -12.71
C THR A 74 -15.47 10.65 -12.92
N LYS A 75 -16.23 11.51 -13.59
CA LYS A 75 -15.86 12.92 -13.79
C LYS A 75 -16.12 13.67 -12.48
N LEU A 76 -15.06 13.93 -11.74
CA LEU A 76 -15.06 14.81 -10.58
C LEU A 76 -14.02 15.91 -10.81
N ASN A 77 -14.24 17.08 -10.23
CA ASN A 77 -13.18 18.06 -9.99
C ASN A 77 -12.56 17.88 -8.59
N ASP A 78 -11.48 18.62 -8.32
CA ASP A 78 -10.77 18.58 -7.03
C ASP A 78 -11.72 18.80 -5.84
N GLN A 79 -12.65 19.78 -5.93
CA GLN A 79 -13.55 20.11 -4.83
C GLN A 79 -14.59 19.01 -4.58
N GLU A 80 -15.14 18.42 -5.64
CA GLU A 80 -16.07 17.29 -5.55
C GLU A 80 -15.40 16.07 -4.94
N PHE A 81 -14.15 15.78 -5.35
CA PHE A 81 -13.36 14.71 -4.77
C PHE A 81 -13.08 14.95 -3.29
N ARG A 82 -12.63 16.16 -2.91
CA ARG A 82 -12.42 16.55 -1.51
C ARG A 82 -13.69 16.41 -0.68
N ASN A 83 -14.83 16.87 -1.17
CA ASN A 83 -16.11 16.75 -0.47
C ASN A 83 -16.48 15.28 -0.24
N LYS A 84 -16.29 14.44 -1.25
CA LYS A 84 -16.53 12.99 -1.13
C LYS A 84 -15.62 12.35 -0.09
N MET A 85 -14.34 12.69 -0.08
CA MET A 85 -13.37 12.15 0.89
C MET A 85 -13.65 12.67 2.31
N LYS A 86 -14.04 13.94 2.47
CA LYS A 86 -14.48 14.49 3.76
C LYS A 86 -15.66 13.71 4.33
N HIS A 87 -16.66 13.42 3.49
CA HIS A 87 -17.82 12.64 3.89
C HIS A 87 -17.43 11.21 4.28
N ALA A 88 -16.49 10.59 3.57
CA ALA A 88 -15.99 9.27 3.91
C ALA A 88 -15.29 9.24 5.29
N LEU A 89 -14.44 10.22 5.59
CA LEU A 89 -13.79 10.36 6.90
C LEU A 89 -14.81 10.61 8.02
N LEU A 90 -15.84 11.42 7.75
CA LEU A 90 -16.92 11.66 8.71
C LEU A 90 -17.67 10.38 9.04
N THR A 91 -18.06 9.61 8.02
CA THR A 91 -18.75 8.32 8.19
C THR A 91 -17.87 7.28 8.90
N ALA A 92 -16.55 7.33 8.69
CA ALA A 92 -15.61 6.48 9.39
C ALA A 92 -15.31 6.95 10.84
N GLY A 93 -15.79 8.12 11.26
CA GLY A 93 -15.54 8.67 12.60
C GLY A 93 -14.09 9.13 12.83
N THR A 94 -13.32 9.34 11.76
CA THR A 94 -11.88 9.67 11.82
C THR A 94 -11.57 11.12 11.45
N LEU A 95 -12.59 11.93 11.17
CA LEU A 95 -12.40 13.31 10.73
C LEU A 95 -12.01 14.25 11.88
N ASP A 96 -10.80 14.81 11.81
CA ASP A 96 -10.43 16.02 12.53
C ASP A 96 -10.65 17.24 11.61
N VAL A 97 -11.66 18.04 11.95
CA VAL A 97 -12.06 19.21 11.15
C VAL A 97 -10.96 20.29 11.11
N SER A 98 -10.16 20.40 12.17
CA SER A 98 -9.09 21.41 12.25
C SER A 98 -7.95 21.12 11.29
N LYS A 99 -7.62 19.83 11.11
CA LYS A 99 -6.54 19.35 10.24
C LYS A 99 -7.01 19.05 8.81
N TRP A 100 -8.30 18.81 8.62
CA TRP A 100 -8.89 18.48 7.31
C TRP A 100 -8.60 19.53 6.23
N ASN A 101 -8.73 20.82 6.54
CA ASN A 101 -8.60 21.87 5.54
C ASN A 101 -7.20 21.89 4.90
N SER A 102 -6.16 21.66 5.70
CA SER A 102 -4.79 21.56 5.22
C SER A 102 -4.57 20.28 4.42
N PHE A 103 -5.03 19.13 4.94
CA PHE A 103 -4.93 17.85 4.22
C PHE A 103 -5.65 17.89 2.87
N ALA A 104 -6.86 18.47 2.82
CA ALA A 104 -7.67 18.59 1.62
C ALA A 104 -6.96 19.36 0.48
N GLN A 105 -6.04 20.27 0.80
CA GLN A 105 -5.27 20.99 -0.21
C GLN A 105 -4.26 20.08 -0.93
N LEU A 106 -3.84 18.98 -0.32
CA LEU A 106 -2.96 17.97 -0.90
C LEU A 106 -3.70 17.03 -1.87
N LEU A 107 -5.04 17.06 -1.86
CA LEU A 107 -5.89 16.19 -2.67
C LEU A 107 -6.22 16.85 -4.01
N HIS A 108 -5.87 16.15 -5.09
CA HIS A 108 -6.14 16.49 -6.48
C HIS A 108 -6.89 15.34 -7.16
N TYR A 109 -7.58 15.65 -8.25
CA TYR A 109 -8.31 14.64 -9.02
C TYR A 109 -8.21 14.87 -10.54
N GLN A 110 -7.89 13.80 -11.26
CA GLN A 110 -7.85 13.79 -12.72
C GLN A 110 -8.75 12.67 -13.25
N PRO A 111 -9.86 12.99 -13.94
CA PRO A 111 -10.66 11.97 -14.62
C PRO A 111 -9.82 11.26 -15.70
N ILE A 112 -9.95 9.93 -15.78
CA ILE A 112 -9.28 9.11 -16.79
C ILE A 112 -10.21 8.08 -17.44
N ASP A 113 -9.90 7.73 -18.69
CA ASP A 113 -10.50 6.60 -19.39
C ASP A 113 -9.48 5.46 -19.51
N TYR A 114 -9.74 4.35 -18.83
CA TYR A 114 -8.87 3.16 -18.81
C TYR A 114 -8.58 2.58 -20.20
N LYS A 115 -9.42 2.87 -21.21
CA LYS A 115 -9.28 2.35 -22.57
C LYS A 115 -8.56 3.30 -23.52
N LYS A 116 -8.24 4.52 -23.10
CA LYS A 116 -7.66 5.55 -23.98
C LYS A 116 -6.22 5.90 -23.57
N PRO A 117 -5.20 5.54 -24.37
CA PRO A 117 -3.81 5.92 -24.10
C PRO A 117 -3.60 7.43 -23.93
N SER A 118 -4.33 8.25 -24.69
CA SER A 118 -4.28 9.71 -24.57
C SER A 118 -4.69 10.20 -23.17
N SER A 119 -5.57 9.48 -22.48
CA SER A 119 -5.98 9.82 -21.12
C SER A 119 -4.84 9.69 -20.11
N PHE A 120 -3.98 8.68 -20.27
CA PHE A 120 -2.80 8.48 -19.42
C PHE A 120 -1.67 9.46 -19.79
N SER A 121 -1.60 9.87 -21.07
CA SER A 121 -0.71 10.95 -21.49
C SER A 121 -1.10 12.29 -20.83
N THR A 122 -2.40 12.60 -20.78
CA THR A 122 -2.91 13.76 -20.04
C THR A 122 -2.62 13.65 -18.55
N LEU A 123 -2.85 12.49 -17.93
CA LEU A 123 -2.50 12.24 -16.52
C LEU A 123 -1.01 12.51 -16.28
N ALA A 124 -0.12 12.04 -17.16
CA ALA A 124 1.31 12.29 -17.03
C ALA A 124 1.68 13.78 -17.11
N GLY A 125 1.01 14.55 -17.98
CA GLY A 125 1.13 16.00 -18.01
C GLY A 125 0.70 16.64 -16.68
N SER A 126 -0.47 16.28 -16.17
CA SER A 126 -0.99 16.81 -14.89
C SER A 126 -0.07 16.50 -13.71
N LEU A 127 0.45 15.26 -13.62
CA LEU A 127 1.40 14.87 -12.57
C LEU A 127 2.71 15.65 -12.66
N LYS A 128 3.21 15.91 -13.87
CA LYS A 128 4.42 16.72 -14.06
C LYS A 128 4.23 18.18 -13.65
N GLU A 129 3.07 18.78 -13.92
CA GLU A 129 2.77 20.14 -13.50
C GLU A 129 2.62 20.24 -11.98
N LEU A 130 1.97 19.26 -11.34
CA LEU A 130 1.90 19.17 -9.88
C LEU A 130 3.29 19.01 -9.25
N ASP A 131 4.14 18.17 -9.85
CA ASP A 131 5.51 17.94 -9.37
C ASP A 131 6.33 19.22 -9.44
N LYS A 132 6.25 19.94 -10.56
CA LYS A 132 6.93 21.23 -10.74
C LYS A 132 6.44 22.29 -9.74
N LYS A 133 5.16 22.26 -9.38
CA LYS A 133 4.56 23.24 -8.46
C LYS A 133 4.87 22.93 -6.99
N HIS A 134 4.88 21.67 -6.61
CA HIS A 134 4.96 21.25 -5.21
C HIS A 134 6.31 20.65 -4.82
N GLY A 135 7.14 20.19 -5.77
CA GLY A 135 8.49 19.70 -5.50
C GLY A 135 8.56 18.24 -5.05
N THR A 136 7.71 17.35 -5.57
CA THR A 136 7.69 15.92 -5.17
C THR A 136 8.84 15.08 -5.76
N GLY A 137 9.81 15.70 -6.42
CA GLY A 137 11.00 15.03 -6.96
C GLY A 137 10.72 14.02 -8.07
N GLY A 138 9.52 14.01 -8.65
CA GLY A 138 9.05 13.03 -9.62
C GLY A 138 8.65 11.67 -9.03
N ASN A 139 8.86 11.46 -7.72
CA ASN A 139 8.59 10.22 -6.99
C ASN A 139 7.09 9.93 -6.92
N ARG A 140 6.72 8.67 -7.16
CA ARG A 140 5.31 8.32 -7.28
C ARG A 140 4.98 6.88 -6.90
N VAL A 141 3.85 6.71 -6.22
CA VAL A 141 3.24 5.42 -5.91
C VAL A 141 1.90 5.32 -6.62
N PHE A 142 1.75 4.40 -7.58
CA PHE A 142 0.48 4.08 -8.23
C PHE A 142 -0.27 3.03 -7.43
N TYR A 143 -1.31 3.42 -6.71
CA TYR A 143 -2.17 2.48 -5.99
C TYR A 143 -3.33 2.02 -6.88
N LEU A 144 -3.36 0.73 -7.24
CA LEU A 144 -4.41 0.17 -8.10
C LEU A 144 -5.65 -0.22 -7.29
N ALA A 145 -6.45 0.76 -6.89
CA ALA A 145 -7.77 0.57 -6.26
C ALA A 145 -8.88 0.27 -7.30
N ILE A 146 -8.60 -0.67 -8.19
CA ILE A 146 -9.47 -1.07 -9.32
C ILE A 146 -9.71 -2.59 -9.30
N PRO A 147 -10.74 -3.08 -10.03
CA PRO A 147 -10.94 -4.51 -10.20
C PRO A 147 -9.74 -5.21 -10.87
N PRO A 148 -9.45 -6.49 -10.54
CA PRO A 148 -8.29 -7.23 -11.06
C PRO A 148 -8.22 -7.31 -12.58
N SER A 149 -9.39 -7.35 -13.25
CA SER A 149 -9.49 -7.36 -14.71
C SER A 149 -8.88 -6.14 -15.40
N LEU A 150 -8.63 -5.06 -14.64
CA LEU A 150 -8.02 -3.83 -15.16
C LEU A 150 -6.54 -3.68 -14.82
N TYR A 151 -5.94 -4.56 -14.00
CA TYR A 151 -4.54 -4.42 -13.57
C TYR A 151 -3.58 -4.41 -14.76
N LYS A 152 -3.67 -5.44 -15.62
CA LYS A 152 -2.82 -5.57 -16.83
C LYS A 152 -2.90 -4.34 -17.72
N SER A 153 -4.10 -3.97 -18.15
CA SER A 153 -4.29 -2.82 -19.04
C SER A 153 -3.84 -1.51 -18.39
N THR A 154 -4.05 -1.34 -17.08
CA THR A 154 -3.67 -0.11 -16.37
C THR A 154 -2.16 0.00 -16.22
N ALA A 155 -1.48 -1.09 -15.83
CA ALA A 155 -0.02 -1.12 -15.74
C ALA A 155 0.63 -0.82 -17.11
N GLN A 156 0.10 -1.41 -18.18
CA GLN A 156 0.52 -1.11 -19.55
C GLN A 156 0.33 0.36 -19.91
N MET A 157 -0.83 0.94 -19.62
CA MET A 157 -1.10 2.35 -19.92
C MET A 157 -0.21 3.31 -19.11
N ILE A 158 0.07 3.00 -17.84
CA ILE A 158 1.02 3.76 -17.01
C ILE A 158 2.43 3.67 -17.62
N GLY A 159 2.87 2.47 -17.98
CA GLY A 159 4.17 2.23 -18.63
C GLY A 159 4.32 2.96 -19.96
N MET A 160 3.34 2.85 -20.86
CA MET A 160 3.31 3.52 -22.16
C MET A 160 3.31 5.06 -22.03
N ALA A 161 2.69 5.61 -20.98
CA ALA A 161 2.76 7.04 -20.67
C ALA A 161 4.12 7.47 -20.12
N GLY A 162 5.07 6.54 -19.98
CA GLY A 162 6.40 6.77 -19.45
C GLY A 162 6.42 7.09 -17.96
N LEU A 163 5.36 6.67 -17.24
CA LEU A 163 5.18 6.95 -15.82
C LEU A 163 5.89 5.95 -14.90
N SER A 164 6.30 4.78 -15.41
CA SER A 164 7.02 3.74 -14.66
C SER A 164 8.55 3.85 -14.72
N ILE A 165 9.09 4.77 -15.54
CA ILE A 165 10.53 4.88 -15.81
C ILE A 165 11.26 5.56 -14.66
N GLU A 166 12.38 4.95 -14.22
CA GLU A 166 13.33 5.46 -13.21
C GLU A 166 14.69 5.78 -13.86
N GLY A 167 15.56 6.52 -13.16
CA GLY A 167 16.99 6.67 -13.49
C GLY A 167 17.44 8.07 -13.95
N GLU A 168 18.76 8.29 -14.09
CA GLU A 168 19.45 9.60 -14.23
C GLU A 168 18.85 10.61 -15.24
N LYS A 169 18.09 10.15 -16.24
CA LYS A 169 17.44 11.00 -17.26
C LYS A 169 16.03 11.48 -16.89
N LYS A 170 15.42 10.94 -15.83
CA LYS A 170 14.11 11.33 -15.28
C LYS A 170 14.18 11.37 -13.75
N ASN A 171 13.75 12.48 -13.15
CA ASN A 171 13.73 12.59 -11.69
C ASN A 171 12.74 11.60 -11.07
N GLY A 172 13.23 10.85 -10.07
CA GLY A 172 12.43 10.12 -9.09
C GLY A 172 12.25 8.62 -9.34
N TRP A 173 11.76 7.92 -8.30
CA TRP A 173 11.36 6.52 -8.33
C TRP A 173 9.87 6.36 -8.65
N SER A 174 9.47 5.19 -9.14
CA SER A 174 8.08 4.89 -9.49
C SER A 174 7.71 3.51 -8.98
N ARG A 175 6.65 3.42 -8.20
CA ARG A 175 6.19 2.17 -7.58
C ARG A 175 4.75 1.91 -7.94
N ILE A 176 4.36 0.64 -8.03
CA ILE A 176 3.00 0.20 -8.31
C ILE A 176 2.53 -0.74 -7.20
N VAL A 177 1.38 -0.44 -6.61
CA VAL A 177 0.75 -1.22 -5.56
C VAL A 177 -0.43 -1.97 -6.16
N VAL A 178 -0.41 -3.29 -6.05
CA VAL A 178 -1.44 -4.19 -6.59
C VAL A 178 -2.07 -4.95 -5.44
N GLU A 179 -3.41 -4.97 -5.42
CA GLU A 179 -4.20 -5.68 -4.42
C GLU A 179 -4.52 -7.11 -4.86
N LYS A 180 -4.82 -7.98 -3.89
CA LYS A 180 -5.35 -9.31 -4.19
C LYS A 180 -6.72 -9.22 -4.88
N PRO A 181 -7.10 -10.19 -5.72
CA PRO A 181 -6.38 -11.42 -6.10
C PRO A 181 -5.29 -11.24 -7.18
N PHE A 182 -4.17 -11.95 -7.03
CA PHE A 182 -3.05 -12.00 -7.99
C PHE A 182 -3.23 -13.14 -9.00
N GLY A 183 -4.33 -13.09 -9.76
CA GLY A 183 -4.77 -14.22 -10.58
C GLY A 183 -5.67 -15.18 -9.80
N ARG A 184 -6.14 -16.24 -10.48
CA ARG A 184 -7.08 -17.25 -9.94
C ARG A 184 -6.47 -18.65 -9.89
N ASP A 185 -5.36 -18.84 -10.60
CA ASP A 185 -4.60 -20.08 -10.77
C ASP A 185 -3.15 -19.69 -11.13
N LEU A 186 -2.26 -20.68 -11.21
CA LEU A 186 -0.84 -20.45 -11.50
C LEU A 186 -0.64 -19.72 -12.83
N ASP A 187 -1.33 -20.15 -13.89
CA ASP A 187 -1.16 -19.58 -15.24
C ASP A 187 -1.57 -18.11 -15.29
N THR A 188 -2.70 -17.76 -14.68
CA THR A 188 -3.18 -16.36 -14.61
C THR A 188 -2.33 -15.50 -13.68
N ALA A 189 -1.75 -16.07 -12.62
CA ALA A 189 -0.80 -15.36 -11.77
C ALA A 189 0.50 -15.05 -12.54
N ILE A 190 1.04 -16.02 -13.30
CA ILE A 190 2.21 -15.84 -14.16
C ILE A 190 1.93 -14.82 -15.28
N ASP A 191 0.75 -14.83 -15.90
CA ASP A 191 0.40 -13.83 -16.91
C ASP A 191 0.31 -12.42 -16.33
N LEU A 192 -0.31 -12.26 -15.16
CA LEU A 192 -0.37 -10.97 -14.47
C LEU A 192 1.04 -10.49 -14.12
N ASP A 193 1.85 -11.35 -13.52
CA ASP A 193 3.22 -11.05 -13.14
C ASP A 193 4.07 -10.62 -14.33
N ARG A 194 4.05 -11.40 -15.41
CA ARG A 194 4.73 -11.05 -16.68
C ARG A 194 4.28 -9.70 -17.20
N SER A 195 2.98 -9.42 -17.15
CA SER A 195 2.42 -8.17 -17.68
C SER A 195 2.82 -6.94 -16.86
N LEU A 196 2.98 -7.08 -15.54
CA LEU A 196 3.53 -6.01 -14.70
C LEU A 196 5.00 -5.76 -15.07
N HIS A 197 5.76 -6.84 -15.26
CA HIS A 197 7.18 -6.80 -15.63
C HIS A 197 7.48 -6.24 -17.03
N GLU A 198 6.47 -6.08 -17.89
CA GLU A 198 6.64 -5.37 -19.17
C GLU A 198 7.06 -3.90 -18.99
N HIS A 199 6.69 -3.29 -17.86
CA HIS A 199 6.89 -1.86 -17.62
C HIS A 199 7.45 -1.50 -16.24
N PHE A 200 7.45 -2.43 -15.29
CA PHE A 200 7.97 -2.24 -13.94
C PHE A 200 9.01 -3.31 -13.63
N GLN A 201 10.08 -2.92 -12.94
CA GLN A 201 11.04 -3.84 -12.33
C GLN A 201 10.47 -4.39 -11.01
N GLU A 202 10.96 -5.53 -10.54
CA GLU A 202 10.39 -6.19 -9.35
C GLU A 202 10.44 -5.30 -8.10
N HIS A 203 11.50 -4.50 -7.89
CA HIS A 203 11.59 -3.56 -6.75
C HIS A 203 10.55 -2.42 -6.81
N GLN A 204 9.92 -2.22 -7.96
CA GLN A 204 8.85 -1.24 -8.14
C GLN A 204 7.47 -1.83 -7.80
N ILE A 205 7.32 -3.16 -7.70
CA ILE A 205 6.03 -3.84 -7.60
C ILE A 205 5.74 -4.24 -6.15
N PHE A 206 4.71 -3.65 -5.57
CA PHE A 206 4.27 -3.89 -4.20
C PHE A 206 2.95 -4.67 -4.22
N ARG A 207 3.02 -5.97 -3.95
CA ARG A 207 1.86 -6.87 -3.91
C ARG A 207 1.32 -6.89 -2.48
N ILE A 208 0.11 -6.40 -2.28
CA ILE A 208 -0.49 -6.28 -0.94
C ILE A 208 -1.02 -7.61 -0.44
N ASP A 209 -0.50 -8.04 0.69
CA ASP A 209 -1.16 -8.93 1.63
C ASP A 209 -1.26 -8.21 2.99
N HIS A 210 -2.48 -7.79 3.36
CA HIS A 210 -2.69 -7.02 4.58
C HIS A 210 -2.42 -7.79 5.89
N TYR A 211 -2.26 -9.12 5.86
CA TYR A 211 -1.83 -9.86 7.06
C TYR A 211 -0.39 -9.55 7.42
N LEU A 212 0.48 -9.27 6.45
CA LEU A 212 1.88 -8.92 6.67
C LEU A 212 2.05 -7.57 7.38
N ALA A 213 1.01 -6.74 7.39
CA ALA A 213 0.99 -5.46 8.11
C ALA A 213 0.50 -5.58 9.55
N LYS A 214 0.08 -6.78 10.01
CA LYS A 214 -0.33 -7.00 11.39
C LYS A 214 0.90 -7.08 12.28
N GLU A 215 0.92 -6.31 13.37
CA GLU A 215 2.03 -6.26 14.32
C GLU A 215 2.46 -7.65 14.81
N THR A 216 1.50 -8.50 15.19
CA THR A 216 1.80 -9.86 15.64
C THR A 216 2.43 -10.74 14.57
N VAL A 217 2.16 -10.47 13.28
CA VAL A 217 2.75 -11.19 12.15
C VAL A 217 4.18 -10.72 11.90
N GLN A 218 4.43 -9.41 11.95
CA GLN A 218 5.77 -8.85 11.86
C GLN A 218 6.66 -9.32 13.02
N ASN A 219 6.09 -9.43 14.22
CA ASN A 219 6.78 -9.90 15.41
C ASN A 219 7.24 -11.36 15.35
N ILE A 220 6.76 -12.19 14.41
CA ILE A 220 7.26 -13.56 14.22
C ILE A 220 8.77 -13.54 13.94
N LEU A 221 9.24 -12.59 13.13
CA LEU A 221 10.66 -12.50 12.78
C LEU A 221 11.52 -12.10 13.99
N MET A 222 11.08 -11.10 14.76
CA MET A 222 11.75 -10.70 16.00
C MET A 222 11.75 -11.83 17.02
N PHE A 223 10.61 -12.50 17.19
CA PHE A 223 10.49 -13.63 18.11
C PHE A 223 11.48 -14.75 17.76
N ARG A 224 11.59 -15.12 16.49
CA ARG A 224 12.46 -16.21 16.04
C ARG A 224 13.94 -15.86 16.05
N PHE A 225 14.31 -14.69 15.54
CA PHE A 225 15.71 -14.39 15.20
C PHE A 225 16.40 -13.40 16.14
N ALA A 226 15.65 -12.59 16.90
CA ALA A 226 16.25 -11.69 17.90
C ALA A 226 16.46 -12.37 19.27
N ASN A 227 16.00 -13.61 19.44
CA ASN A 227 16.04 -14.33 20.71
C ASN A 227 16.91 -15.59 20.60
N ALA A 228 18.09 -15.56 21.23
CA ALA A 228 19.06 -16.67 21.24
C ALA A 228 18.51 -17.98 21.83
N ILE A 229 17.41 -17.92 22.59
CA ILE A 229 16.76 -19.10 23.19
C ILE A 229 15.84 -19.79 22.18
N PHE A 230 15.17 -19.04 21.29
CA PHE A 230 14.14 -19.60 20.41
C PHE A 230 14.72 -20.20 19.13
N GLU A 231 15.73 -19.58 18.52
CA GLU A 231 16.32 -20.09 17.27
C GLU A 231 16.81 -21.55 17.39
N PRO A 232 17.57 -21.96 18.44
CA PRO A 232 18.11 -23.32 18.52
C PRO A 232 17.05 -24.41 18.71
N ILE A 233 15.87 -24.04 19.22
CA ILE A 233 14.74 -24.96 19.43
C ILE A 233 13.70 -24.88 18.30
N TRP A 234 13.87 -23.98 17.33
CA TRP A 234 12.93 -23.79 16.23
C TRP A 234 13.15 -24.80 15.09
N ASN A 235 13.11 -26.09 15.40
CA ASN A 235 13.32 -27.16 14.42
C ASN A 235 12.63 -28.48 14.84
N ARG A 236 12.61 -29.45 13.91
CA ARG A 236 11.93 -30.75 14.05
C ARG A 236 12.39 -31.62 15.22
N ARG A 237 13.50 -31.29 15.90
CA ARG A 237 13.96 -32.05 17.08
C ARG A 237 13.17 -31.67 18.33
N TYR A 238 12.69 -30.42 18.40
CA TYR A 238 12.03 -29.86 19.57
C TYR A 238 10.56 -29.51 19.32
N ILE A 239 10.20 -29.20 18.07
CA ILE A 239 8.83 -28.89 17.66
C ILE A 239 8.16 -30.17 17.17
N ASP A 240 7.06 -30.56 17.82
CA ASP A 240 6.19 -31.67 17.41
C ASP A 240 5.30 -31.28 16.22
N HIS A 241 4.60 -30.14 16.31
CA HIS A 241 3.78 -29.60 15.22
C HIS A 241 3.61 -28.08 15.32
N VAL A 242 3.19 -27.47 14.21
CA VAL A 242 2.80 -26.06 14.12
C VAL A 242 1.36 -25.97 13.62
N SER A 243 0.53 -25.21 14.33
CA SER A 243 -0.87 -24.98 13.96
C SER A 243 -1.07 -23.51 13.59
N ILE A 244 -1.57 -23.25 12.37
CA ILE A 244 -1.96 -21.92 11.91
C ILE A 244 -3.48 -21.92 11.73
N THR A 245 -4.18 -21.14 12.55
CA THR A 245 -5.64 -21.09 12.55
C THR A 245 -6.13 -19.70 12.18
N ALA A 246 -6.95 -19.62 11.15
CA ALA A 246 -7.74 -18.44 10.81
C ALA A 246 -9.22 -18.76 11.05
N ALA A 247 -9.76 -18.26 12.16
CA ALA A 247 -11.16 -18.46 12.54
C ALA A 247 -11.94 -17.16 12.37
N GLU A 248 -13.06 -17.22 11.65
CA GLU A 248 -13.99 -16.11 11.47
C GLU A 248 -15.35 -16.49 12.06
N THR A 249 -15.96 -15.57 12.82
CA THR A 249 -17.31 -15.74 13.36
C THR A 249 -18.40 -15.25 12.42
N LEU A 250 -18.02 -14.41 11.45
CA LEU A 250 -18.92 -13.88 10.42
C LEU A 250 -19.09 -14.90 9.30
N GLY A 251 -20.31 -14.98 8.77
CA GLY A 251 -20.60 -15.81 7.60
C GLY A 251 -20.12 -15.17 6.30
N VAL A 252 -20.63 -15.69 5.18
CA VAL A 252 -20.30 -15.17 3.84
C VAL A 252 -20.89 -13.76 3.60
N GLU A 253 -21.88 -13.33 4.40
CA GLU A 253 -22.52 -12.01 4.38
C GLU A 253 -22.84 -11.54 2.93
N HIS A 254 -22.50 -10.30 2.61
CA HIS A 254 -22.71 -9.70 1.28
C HIS A 254 -21.70 -10.15 0.21
N ARG A 255 -20.73 -11.02 0.56
CA ARG A 255 -19.65 -11.46 -0.34
C ARG A 255 -19.93 -12.79 -1.04
N ALA A 256 -21.17 -13.30 -0.97
CA ALA A 256 -21.57 -14.60 -1.53
C ALA A 256 -21.11 -14.82 -2.97
N GLY A 257 -21.34 -13.85 -3.87
CA GLY A 257 -20.95 -13.99 -5.28
C GLY A 257 -19.44 -14.11 -5.52
N TYR A 258 -18.61 -13.43 -4.71
CA TYR A 258 -17.15 -13.57 -4.79
C TYR A 258 -16.70 -14.89 -4.14
N TYR A 259 -17.25 -15.21 -2.97
CA TYR A 259 -16.85 -16.38 -2.20
C TYR A 259 -17.18 -17.69 -2.92
N GLU A 260 -18.30 -17.74 -3.65
CA GLU A 260 -18.68 -18.89 -4.49
C GLU A 260 -17.60 -19.24 -5.54
N GLN A 261 -16.95 -18.22 -6.11
CA GLN A 261 -15.93 -18.42 -7.14
C GLN A 261 -14.54 -18.63 -6.54
N ALA A 262 -14.22 -17.92 -5.45
CA ALA A 262 -12.91 -17.98 -4.81
C ALA A 262 -12.74 -19.23 -3.94
N GLY A 263 -13.72 -19.48 -3.07
CA GLY A 263 -13.65 -20.43 -1.96
C GLY A 263 -12.63 -20.02 -0.89
N VAL A 264 -12.66 -20.72 0.25
CA VAL A 264 -11.72 -20.50 1.37
C VAL A 264 -10.25 -20.63 0.95
N LEU A 265 -9.96 -21.51 -0.02
CA LEU A 265 -8.61 -21.77 -0.49
C LEU A 265 -7.96 -20.53 -1.12
N ARG A 266 -8.70 -19.76 -1.94
CA ARG A 266 -8.14 -18.54 -2.57
C ARG A 266 -8.32 -17.31 -1.70
N ASP A 267 -9.39 -17.26 -0.91
CA ASP A 267 -9.67 -16.05 -0.11
C ASP A 267 -8.72 -15.92 1.08
N MET A 268 -8.37 -17.05 1.71
CA MET A 268 -7.63 -17.10 2.99
C MET A 268 -6.36 -17.96 2.94
N PHE A 269 -6.41 -19.14 2.31
CA PHE A 269 -5.32 -20.12 2.43
C PHE A 269 -4.11 -19.73 1.58
N GLN A 270 -4.31 -19.54 0.28
CA GLN A 270 -3.25 -19.29 -0.70
C GLN A 270 -2.46 -18.00 -0.42
N ASN A 271 -3.06 -17.00 0.22
CA ASN A 271 -2.44 -15.73 0.55
C ASN A 271 -1.95 -15.72 2.02
N HIS A 272 -2.83 -15.40 2.96
CA HIS A 272 -2.54 -15.12 4.36
C HIS A 272 -1.89 -16.31 5.07
N MET A 273 -2.46 -17.50 4.92
CA MET A 273 -1.93 -18.68 5.63
C MET A 273 -0.59 -19.13 5.05
N MET A 274 -0.40 -19.05 3.73
CA MET A 274 0.90 -19.34 3.11
C MET A 274 1.97 -18.33 3.53
N GLN A 275 1.63 -17.05 3.70
CA GLN A 275 2.55 -16.03 4.21
C GLN A 275 2.95 -16.31 5.67
N LEU A 276 1.99 -16.64 6.54
CA LEU A 276 2.28 -17.03 7.92
C LEU A 276 3.14 -18.30 7.99
N LEU A 277 2.85 -19.28 7.13
CA LEU A 277 3.65 -20.49 7.02
C LEU A 277 5.09 -20.16 6.62
N ALA A 278 5.27 -19.29 5.61
CA ALA A 278 6.59 -18.87 5.16
C ALA A 278 7.38 -18.19 6.28
N LEU A 279 6.80 -17.20 6.98
CA LEU A 279 7.44 -16.52 8.11
C LEU A 279 7.77 -17.48 9.27
N THR A 280 6.94 -18.50 9.48
CA THR A 280 7.13 -19.51 10.53
C THR A 280 8.22 -20.51 10.16
N ALA A 281 8.34 -20.88 8.88
CA ALA A 281 9.20 -21.97 8.43
C ALA A 281 10.51 -21.53 7.74
N MET A 282 10.66 -20.25 7.39
CA MET A 282 11.86 -19.74 6.72
C MET A 282 13.11 -19.91 7.57
N GLU A 283 14.26 -20.09 6.92
CA GLU A 283 15.57 -20.03 7.58
C GLU A 283 15.89 -18.59 8.07
N PRO A 284 16.83 -18.43 9.01
CA PRO A 284 17.34 -17.11 9.38
C PRO A 284 17.86 -16.36 8.15
N PRO A 285 17.42 -15.11 7.91
CA PRO A 285 17.91 -14.34 6.78
C PRO A 285 19.38 -13.96 7.01
N SER A 286 20.15 -13.83 5.93
CA SER A 286 21.58 -13.44 6.02
C SER A 286 21.78 -12.01 6.51
N LEU A 287 20.77 -11.15 6.30
CA LEU A 287 20.70 -9.76 6.74
C LEU A 287 19.24 -9.44 7.11
N PHE A 288 19.06 -8.59 8.11
CA PHE A 288 17.75 -8.06 8.49
C PHE A 288 17.76 -6.55 8.20
N GLU A 289 17.34 -6.18 7.00
CA GLU A 289 17.13 -4.79 6.56
C GLU A 289 15.63 -4.51 6.40
#